data_AF-A0AAV0WVK8-F1
#
_entry.id   AF-A0AAV0WVK8-F1
#
_cell.length_a   1.000
_cell.length_b   1.000
_cell.length_c   1.000
_cell.angle_alpha   90.00
_cell.angle_beta   90.00
_cell.angle_gamma   90.00
#
_symmetry.space_group_name_H-M   'P 1'
#
loop_
_entity.id
_entity.type
_entity.pdbx_description
1 polymer ?
#
loop_
_entity_poly.entity_id
_entity_poly.type
_entity_poly.pdbx_seq_one_letter_code
_entity_poly.pdbx_strand_id
1 'polypeptide(L)'
;MVKSSLQRKAPITKGYICIFVCFATKAIHIKLASDLSTECFLNALRRFCSRRGICSEIYSDNATNFVGANRKLQELKNLFLSDTLDPEIQKLTA
;
A
#
# COMPACT_ATOMS: atom_id res chain seq x y z
N MET A 1 14.21 -11.32 -8.16
CA MET A 1 14.54 -10.74 -9.48
C MET A 1 13.33 -10.93 -10.39
N VAL A 2 12.95 -9.92 -11.17
CA VAL A 2 11.76 -9.92 -12.04
C VAL A 2 12.16 -9.39 -13.42
N LYS A 3 11.63 -9.98 -14.50
CA LYS A 3 11.84 -9.43 -15.86
C LYS A 3 10.94 -8.21 -16.05
N SER A 4 11.48 -7.14 -16.64
CA SER A 4 10.69 -5.95 -16.97
C SER A 4 9.65 -6.20 -18.07
N SER A 5 9.87 -7.21 -18.92
CA SER A 5 8.95 -7.59 -19.99
C SER A 5 9.13 -9.06 -20.41
N LEU A 6 8.24 -9.54 -21.29
CA LEU A 6 8.29 -10.90 -21.84
C LEU A 6 9.33 -11.06 -22.96
N GLN A 7 10.08 -10.01 -23.31
CA GLN A 7 11.06 -10.06 -24.39
C GLN A 7 12.25 -10.96 -24.06
N ARG A 8 12.86 -11.56 -25.10
CA ARG A 8 13.98 -12.52 -24.95
C ARG A 8 15.19 -11.93 -24.20
N LYS A 9 15.45 -10.62 -24.36
CA LYS A 9 16.55 -9.90 -23.69
C LYS A 9 16.05 -8.82 -22.72
N ALA A 10 14.87 -9.02 -22.11
CA ALA A 10 14.35 -8.07 -21.15
C ALA A 10 15.31 -7.91 -19.95
N PRO A 11 15.61 -6.67 -19.52
CA PRO A 11 16.44 -6.45 -18.34
C PRO A 11 15.77 -7.04 -17.10
N ILE A 12 16.60 -7.61 -16.23
CA ILE A 12 16.17 -8.20 -14.97
C ILE A 12 16.37 -7.15 -13.87
N THR A 13 15.30 -6.81 -13.18
CA THR A 13 15.34 -5.88 -12.05
C THR A 13 15.20 -6.62 -10.73
N LYS A 14 15.65 -6.00 -9.64
CA LYS A 14 15.30 -6.47 -8.30
C LYS A 14 13.80 -6.29 -8.10
N GLY A 15 13.18 -7.24 -7.44
CA GLY A 15 11.78 -7.18 -7.05
C GLY A 15 11.67 -7.63 -5.60
N TYR A 16 10.75 -7.03 -4.89
CA TYR A 16 10.50 -7.22 -3.47
C TYR A 16 9.11 -7.79 -3.25
N ILE A 17 8.87 -8.26 -2.04
CA ILE A 17 7.58 -8.83 -1.66
C ILE A 17 7.15 -8.14 -0.36
N CYS A 18 5.94 -7.60 -0.36
CA CYS A 18 5.24 -7.21 0.86
C CYS A 18 4.46 -8.40 1.37
N ILE A 19 4.68 -8.75 2.64
CA ILE A 19 4.00 -9.84 3.34
C ILE A 19 3.05 -9.23 4.35
N PHE A 20 1.76 -9.53 4.22
CA PHE A 20 0.74 -9.15 5.18
C PHE A 20 0.29 -10.40 5.92
N VAL A 21 0.26 -10.36 7.25
CA VAL A 21 -0.16 -11.49 8.09
C VAL A 21 -1.45 -11.10 8.83
N CYS A 22 -2.49 -11.89 8.65
CA CYS A 22 -3.74 -11.70 9.40
C CYS A 22 -3.58 -12.30 10.81
N PHE A 23 -3.70 -11.49 11.86
CA PHE A 23 -3.53 -12.00 13.23
C PHE A 23 -4.71 -12.86 13.71
N ALA A 24 -5.91 -12.68 13.14
CA ALA A 24 -7.07 -13.49 13.48
C ALA A 24 -7.00 -14.92 12.90
N THR A 25 -6.61 -15.05 11.63
CA THR A 25 -6.63 -16.33 10.91
C THR A 25 -5.26 -16.94 10.68
N LYS A 26 -4.18 -16.20 10.96
CA LYS A 26 -2.79 -16.53 10.60
C LYS A 26 -2.56 -16.67 9.09
N ALA A 27 -3.50 -16.19 8.26
CA ALA A 27 -3.35 -16.21 6.81
C ALA A 27 -2.25 -15.24 6.36
N ILE A 28 -1.41 -15.69 5.43
CA ILE A 28 -0.34 -14.90 4.84
C ILE A 28 -0.79 -14.42 3.45
N HIS A 29 -0.64 -13.13 3.19
CA HIS A 29 -0.98 -12.49 1.93
C HIS A 29 0.25 -11.84 1.33
N ILE A 30 0.62 -12.33 0.16
CA ILE A 30 1.85 -11.95 -0.52
C ILE A 30 1.50 -10.97 -1.64
N LYS A 31 2.22 -9.85 -1.71
CA LYS A 31 2.04 -8.82 -2.73
C LYS A 31 3.39 -8.43 -3.32
N LEU A 32 3.50 -8.48 -4.65
CA LEU A 32 4.70 -8.04 -5.35
C LEU A 32 4.92 -6.52 -5.19
N ALA A 33 6.13 -6.08 -4.89
CA ALA A 33 6.55 -4.69 -4.90
C ALA A 33 7.75 -4.53 -5.84
N SER A 34 7.73 -3.52 -6.71
CA SER A 34 8.81 -3.31 -7.68
C SER A 34 10.10 -2.85 -7.02
N ASP A 35 9.98 -2.09 -5.93
CA ASP A 35 11.08 -1.57 -5.12
C ASP A 35 10.66 -1.44 -3.64
N LEU A 36 11.54 -0.90 -2.80
CA LEU A 36 11.30 -0.63 -1.38
C LEU A 36 10.79 0.79 -1.11
N SER A 37 10.27 1.51 -2.10
CA SER A 37 9.71 2.85 -1.90
C SER A 37 8.36 2.82 -1.17
N THR A 38 8.03 3.93 -0.53
CA THR A 38 6.72 4.17 0.08
C THR A 38 5.57 3.99 -0.91
N GLU A 39 5.75 4.41 -2.17
CA GLU A 39 4.70 4.36 -3.19
C GLU A 39 4.43 2.93 -3.65
N CYS A 40 5.48 2.14 -3.86
CA CYS A 40 5.34 0.71 -4.12
C CYS A 40 4.63 -0.02 -2.97
N PHE A 41 4.96 0.32 -1.72
CA PHE A 41 4.26 -0.24 -0.56
C PHE A 41 2.78 0.17 -0.53
N LEU A 42 2.44 1.44 -0.72
CA LEU A 42 1.05 1.90 -0.76
C LEU A 42 0.25 1.21 -1.87
N ASN A 43 0.84 1.01 -3.05
CA ASN A 43 0.23 0.23 -4.13
C ASN A 43 0.04 -1.24 -3.74
N ALA A 44 0.95 -1.82 -2.95
CA ALA A 44 0.77 -3.17 -2.40
C ALA A 44 -0.33 -3.24 -1.35
N LEU A 45 -0.38 -2.27 -0.43
CA LEU A 45 -1.41 -2.15 0.58
C LEU A 45 -2.80 -1.98 -0.06
N ARG A 46 -2.93 -1.11 -1.06
CA ARG A 46 -4.18 -0.93 -1.81
C ARG A 46 -4.68 -2.25 -2.41
N ARG A 47 -3.82 -2.99 -3.12
CA ARG A 47 -4.17 -4.31 -3.68
C ARG A 47 -4.47 -5.38 -2.62
N PHE A 48 -3.91 -5.23 -1.43
CA PHE A 48 -4.24 -6.08 -0.29
C PHE A 48 -5.66 -5.75 0.21
N CYS A 49 -5.93 -4.48 0.51
CA CYS A 49 -7.24 -4.02 0.98
C CYS A 49 -8.36 -4.28 -0.03
N SER A 50 -8.14 -4.03 -1.32
CA SER A 50 -9.14 -4.33 -2.37
C SER A 50 -9.52 -5.82 -2.45
N ARG A 51 -8.67 -6.74 -1.96
CA ARG A 51 -8.95 -8.18 -1.99
C ARG A 51 -9.38 -8.76 -0.66
N ARG A 52 -9.02 -8.13 0.47
CA ARG A 52 -9.24 -8.66 1.82
C ARG A 52 -10.12 -7.79 2.69
N GLY A 53 -10.48 -6.60 2.23
CA GLY A 53 -11.10 -5.56 3.05
C GLY A 53 -10.06 -4.69 3.75
N ILE A 54 -10.54 -3.60 4.34
CA ILE A 54 -9.70 -2.66 5.11
C ILE A 54 -9.44 -3.25 6.49
N CYS A 55 -8.17 -3.30 6.89
CA CYS A 55 -7.81 -3.68 8.25
C CYS A 55 -8.05 -2.52 9.22
N SER A 56 -8.53 -2.82 10.43
CA SER A 56 -8.68 -1.83 11.49
C SER A 56 -7.33 -1.28 11.95
N GLU A 57 -6.33 -2.17 12.09
CA GLU A 57 -4.98 -1.82 12.50
C GLU A 57 -3.95 -2.59 11.67
N ILE A 58 -2.79 -1.97 11.44
CA ILE A 58 -1.66 -2.56 10.74
C ILE A 58 -0.42 -2.31 11.58
N TYR A 59 0.33 -3.38 11.85
CA TYR A 59 1.60 -3.34 12.56
C TYR A 59 2.74 -3.62 11.57
N SER A 60 3.78 -2.80 11.60
CA SER A 60 4.99 -2.95 10.81
C SER A 60 6.22 -2.63 11.65
N ASP A 61 7.41 -2.94 11.13
CA ASP A 61 8.64 -2.38 11.69
C ASP A 61 8.79 -0.89 11.32
N ASN A 62 9.92 -0.30 11.73
CA ASN A 62 10.26 1.10 11.46
C ASN A 62 10.98 1.31 10.11
N ALA A 63 10.78 0.43 9.12
CA ALA A 63 11.32 0.68 7.79
C ALA A 63 10.78 2.00 7.22
N THR A 64 11.65 2.72 6.53
CA THR A 64 11.38 4.09 6.06
C THR A 64 10.17 4.18 5.11
N ASN A 65 9.89 3.11 4.37
CA ASN A 65 8.73 3.02 3.50
C ASN A 65 7.40 2.90 4.26
N PHE A 66 7.36 2.18 5.38
CA PHE A 66 6.19 2.09 6.24
C PHE A 66 5.96 3.39 7.01
N VAL A 67 7.04 3.98 7.56
CA VAL A 67 6.97 5.28 8.23
C VAL A 67 6.47 6.37 7.26
N GLY A 68 7.01 6.40 6.04
CA GLY A 68 6.57 7.32 5.00
C GLY A 68 5.12 7.09 4.57
N ALA A 69 4.66 5.84 4.54
CA ALA A 69 3.28 5.50 4.19
C ALA A 69 2.31 5.94 5.29
N ASN A 70 2.66 5.71 6.56
CA ASN A 70 1.87 6.19 7.69
C ASN A 70 1.72 7.72 7.64
N ARG A 71 2.81 8.46 7.37
CA ARG A 71 2.74 9.91 7.21
C ARG A 71 1.75 10.33 6.12
N LYS A 72 1.85 9.75 4.90
CA LYS A 72 0.92 10.03 3.79
C LYS A 72 -0.54 9.71 4.16
N LEU A 73 -0.79 8.62 4.89
CA LEU A 73 -2.13 8.24 5.34
C LEU A 73 -2.69 9.20 6.39
N GLN A 74 -1.87 9.70 7.32
CA GLN A 74 -2.29 10.70 8.30
C GLN A 74 -2.58 12.05 7.64
N GLU A 75 -1.78 12.47 6.65
CA GLU A 75 -2.04 13.67 5.85
C GLU A 75 -3.42 13.58 5.16
N LEU A 76 -3.72 12.44 4.51
CA LEU A 76 -5.02 12.20 3.91
C LEU A 76 -6.14 12.21 4.94
N LYS A 77 -5.95 11.52 6.07
CA LYS A 77 -6.92 11.51 7.17
C LYS A 77 -7.25 12.93 7.64
N ASN A 78 -6.23 13.76 7.87
CA ASN A 78 -6.42 15.13 8.32
C ASN A 78 -7.14 15.97 7.26
N LEU A 79 -6.84 15.78 5.99
CA LEU A 79 -7.54 16.45 4.88
C LEU A 79 -9.04 16.11 4.84
N PHE A 80 -9.40 14.85 5.12
CA PHE A 80 -10.81 14.42 5.14
C PHE A 80 -11.54 14.78 6.43
N LEU A 81 -10.82 14.97 7.55
CA LEU A 81 -11.39 15.31 8.85
C LEU A 81 -11.44 16.83 9.13
N SER A 82 -10.68 17.65 8.39
CA SER A 82 -10.87 19.09 8.46
C SER A 82 -12.25 19.44 7.90
N ASP A 83 -13.07 20.13 8.70
CA ASP A 83 -14.45 20.58 8.39
C ASP A 83 -14.58 21.50 7.15
N THR A 84 -13.50 21.69 6.41
CA THR A 84 -13.42 22.41 5.13
C THR A 84 -13.49 21.42 3.97
N LEU A 85 -14.58 20.66 3.85
CA LEU A 85 -14.83 19.92 2.63
C LEU A 85 -15.51 20.87 1.65
N ASP A 86 -14.81 21.20 0.55
CA ASP A 86 -15.47 21.70 -0.64
C ASP A 86 -16.63 20.75 -0.96
N PRO A 87 -17.86 21.25 -1.17
CA PRO A 87 -19.06 20.43 -1.38
C PRO A 87 -18.96 19.47 -2.58
N GLU A 88 -17.92 19.59 -3.40
CA GLU A 88 -17.59 18.72 -4.51
C GLU A 88 -16.89 17.41 -4.09
N ILE A 89 -16.07 17.42 -3.03
CA ILE A 89 -15.35 16.22 -2.57
C ILE A 89 -16.29 15.24 -1.84
N GLN A 90 -17.28 15.74 -1.08
CA GLN A 90 -18.29 14.88 -0.44
C GLN A 90 -19.11 14.05 -1.43
N LYS A 91 -19.30 14.53 -2.67
CA LYS A 91 -20.03 13.80 -3.71
C LYS A 91 -19.24 12.63 -4.30
N LEU A 92 -17.92 12.62 -4.12
CA LEU A 92 -17.03 11.58 -4.65
C LEU A 92 -16.79 10.44 -3.66
N THR A 93 -17.13 10.64 -2.38
CA THR A 93 -16.98 9.66 -1.30
C THR A 93 -18.26 8.88 -0.97
N ALA A 94 -19.38 9.15 -1.66
CA ALA A 94 -20.66 8.46 -1.53
C ALA A 94 -20.83 7.30 -2.52
#